data_AF-A0A958D007-F1
#
_entry.id   AF-A0A958D007-F1
#
_cell.length_a   1.000
_cell.length_b   1.000
_cell.length_c   1.000
_cell.angle_alpha   90.00
_cell.angle_beta   90.00
_cell.angle_gamma   90.00
#
_symmetry.space_group_name_H-M   'P 1'
#
loop_
_entity.id
_entity.type
_entity.pdbx_description
1 polymer ?
#
loop_
_entity_poly.entity_id
_entity_poly.type
_entity_poly.pdbx_seq_one_letter_code
_entity_poly.pdbx_strand_id
1 'polypeptide(L)' 'MKPATFSVGDRARKVGGSYQATGTIRAVFLTRNSEQRFVFDFDEPPGLLHIFGPAQIEPIEEPSK' A
#
# COMPACT_ATOMS: atom_id res chain seq x y z
N MET A 1 6.68 15.46 5.02
CA MET A 1 5.47 14.66 5.31
C MET A 1 5.85 13.54 6.25
N LYS A 2 5.06 13.27 7.30
CA LYS A 2 5.22 12.02 8.07
C LYS A 2 4.96 10.85 7.12
N PRO A 3 5.72 9.76 7.17
CA PRO A 3 5.38 8.57 6.40
C PRO A 3 3.98 8.12 6.80
N ALA A 4 3.09 7.96 5.83
CA ALA A 4 1.78 7.39 6.07
C ALA A 4 1.98 5.99 6.67
N THR A 5 1.48 5.79 7.88
CA THR A 5 1.54 4.49 8.54
C THR A 5 0.30 3.72 8.11
N PHE A 6 0.48 2.69 7.30
CA PHE A 6 -0.62 1.82 6.91
C PHE A 6 -0.83 0.68 7.91
N SER A 7 -2.07 0.26 8.05
CA SER A 7 -2.53 -0.92 8.77
C SER A 7 -3.18 -1.92 7.81
N VAL A 8 -3.33 -3.17 8.25
CA VAL A 8 -4.07 -4.19 7.49
C VAL A 8 -5.53 -3.76 7.38
N GLY A 9 -6.07 -3.76 6.16
CA GLY A 9 -7.41 -3.29 5.83
C GLY A 9 -7.45 -1.91 5.18
N ASP A 10 -6.37 -1.12 5.31
CA ASP A 10 -6.33 0.23 4.74
C ASP A 10 -6.40 0.21 3.21
N ARG A 11 -7.12 1.19 2.68
CA ARG A 11 -7.17 1.49 1.25
C ARG A 11 -5.96 2.34 0.84
N ALA A 12 -5.29 1.92 -0.21
CA ALA A 12 -4.08 2.59 -0.68
C ALA A 12 -4.02 2.64 -2.20
N ARG A 13 -3.25 3.60 -2.72
CA ARG A 13 -2.92 3.74 -4.12
C ARG A 13 -1.44 3.47 -4.32
N LYS A 14 -1.10 2.59 -5.25
CA LYS A 14 0.26 2.45 -5.75
C LYS A 14 0.62 3.68 -6.59
N VAL A 15 1.75 4.32 -6.26
CA VAL A 15 2.31 5.49 -6.95
C VAL A 15 3.74 5.26 -7.44
N GLY A 16 4.25 6.20 -8.24
CA GLY A 16 5.56 6.13 -8.89
C GLY A 16 5.64 5.10 -10.03
N GLY A 17 6.79 5.03 -10.72
CA GLY A 17 6.99 4.10 -11.85
C GLY A 17 6.06 4.34 -13.05
N SER A 18 5.80 3.31 -13.85
CA SER A 18 5.05 3.40 -15.12
C SER A 18 3.55 3.15 -15.02
N TYR A 19 3.02 2.80 -13.84
CA TYR A 19 1.60 2.49 -13.66
C TYR A 19 1.12 2.89 -12.27
N GLN A 20 -0.19 2.98 -12.10
CA GLN A 20 -0.85 3.25 -10.84
C GLN A 20 -1.97 2.25 -10.64
N ALA A 21 -2.23 1.88 -9.40
CA ALA A 21 -3.26 0.91 -9.05
C ALA A 21 -3.87 1.28 -7.70
N THR A 22 -5.09 0.82 -7.46
CA THR A 22 -5.74 0.90 -6.16
C THR A 22 -5.88 -0.50 -5.57
N GLY A 23 -5.99 -0.57 -4.25
CA GLY A 23 -5.94 -1.85 -3.56
C GLY A 23 -6.01 -1.71 -2.05
N THR A 24 -5.89 -2.85 -1.38
CA THR A 24 -5.99 -2.98 0.08
C THR A 24 -4.70 -3.53 0.66
N ILE A 25 -4.28 -3.01 1.81
CA ILE A 25 -3.13 -3.53 2.55
C ILE A 25 -3.54 -4.82 3.28
N ARG A 26 -2.83 -5.92 3.03
CA ARG A 26 -3.10 -7.23 3.63
C ARG A 26 -2.10 -7.64 4.70
N ALA A 27 -0.90 -7.10 4.67
CA ALA A 27 0.11 -7.31 5.70
C ALA A 27 1.09 -6.14 5.77
N VAL A 28 1.64 -5.92 6.96
CA VAL A 28 2.65 -4.90 7.25
C VAL A 28 3.76 -5.56 8.05
N PHE A 29 5.01 -5.41 7.62
CA PHE A 29 6.15 -5.98 8.32
C PHE A 29 7.41 -5.14 8.14
N LEU A 30 8.37 -5.38 9.04
CA LEU A 30 9.71 -4.85 8.93
C LEU A 30 10.62 -5.91 8.29
N THR A 31 11.49 -5.48 7.38
CA THR A 31 12.60 -6.29 6.89
C THR A 31 13.69 -6.45 7.95
N ARG A 32 14.70 -7.28 7.67
CA ARG A 32 15.87 -7.46 8.54
C ARG A 32 16.66 -6.16 8.79
N ASN A 33 16.55 -5.17 7.90
CA ASN A 33 17.16 -3.84 8.07
C ASN A 33 16.16 -2.78 8.59
N SER A 34 15.07 -3.21 9.23
CA SER A 34 14.04 -2.33 9.81
C SER A 34 13.33 -1.42 8.82
N GLU A 35 13.30 -1.77 7.53
CA GLU A 35 12.50 -1.05 6.55
C GLU A 35 11.07 -1.59 6.53
N GLN A 36 10.09 -0.69 6.53
CA GLN A 36 8.70 -1.06 6.43
C GLN A 36 8.35 -1.52 5.01
N ARG A 37 7.56 -2.58 4.92
CA ARG A 37 7.03 -3.14 3.69
C ARG A 37 5.55 -3.51 3.86
N PHE A 38 4.83 -3.43 2.77
CA PHE A 38 3.38 -3.61 2.74
C PHE A 38 3.01 -4.62 1.66
N VAL A 39 2.20 -5.62 2.00
CA VAL A 39 1.54 -6.49 1.01
C VAL A 39 0.30 -5.77 0.52
N PHE A 40 0.27 -5.50 -0.78
CA PHE A 40 -0.78 -4.78 -1.48
C PHE A 40 -1.56 -5.74 -2.37
N ASP A 41 -2.86 -5.82 -2.14
CA ASP A 41 -3.84 -6.61 -2.88
C ASP A 41 -4.56 -5.69 -3.86
N PHE A 42 -4.31 -5.90 -5.15
CA PHE A 42 -4.84 -5.06 -6.21
C PHE A 42 -6.34 -5.27 -6.34
N ASP A 43 -7.08 -4.18 -6.57
CA ASP A 43 -8.49 -4.28 -6.96
C ASP A 43 -8.63 -4.93 -8.34
N GLU A 44 -7.73 -4.57 -9.26
CA GLU A 44 -7.74 -5.05 -10.63
C GLU A 44 -6.31 -5.31 -11.17
N PRO A 45 -5.99 -6.54 -11.60
CA PRO A 45 -6.82 -7.74 -11.47
C PRO A 45 -6.91 -8.20 -10.00
N PRO A 46 -8.08 -8.70 -9.55
CA PRO A 46 -8.27 -9.13 -8.17
C PRO A 46 -7.41 -10.35 -7.82
N GLY A 47 -6.88 -10.39 -6.59
CA GLY A 47 -6.06 -11.48 -6.09
C GLY A 47 -4.58 -11.42 -6.49
N LEU A 48 -4.18 -10.40 -7.25
CA LEU A 48 -2.77 -10.12 -7.51
C LEU A 48 -2.15 -9.42 -6.28
N LEU A 49 -1.12 -10.04 -5.69
CA LEU A 49 -0.42 -9.50 -4.52
C LEU A 49 0.99 -9.02 -4.88
N HIS A 50 1.37 -7.82 -4.44
CA HIS A 50 2.76 -7.34 -4.50
C HIS A 50 3.21 -6.74 -3.18
N ILE A 51 4.53 -6.63 -3.01
CA ILE A 51 5.15 -5.99 -1.85
C ILE A 51 5.71 -4.63 -2.27
N PHE A 52 5.29 -3.57 -1.58
CA PHE A 52 5.77 -2.20 -1.83
C PHE A 52 6.43 -1.58 -0.61
N GLY A 53 7.32 -0.63 -0.85
CA GLY A 53 7.86 0.27 0.16
C GLY A 53 6.98 1.50 0.39
N PRO A 54 7.23 2.27 1.46
CA PRO A 54 6.40 3.43 1.84
C PRO A 54 6.37 4.55 0.81
N ALA A 55 7.41 4.69 -0.02
CA ALA A 55 7.44 5.70 -1.09
C ALA A 55 6.65 5.31 -2.34
N GLN A 56 6.13 4.08 -2.40
CA GLN A 56 5.42 3.54 -3.57
C GLN A 56 3.91 3.41 -3.33
N ILE A 57 3.43 3.78 -2.14
CA ILE A 57 2.01 3.73 -1.79
C ILE A 57 1.58 5.01 -1.07
N GLU A 58 0.38 5.47 -1.37
CA GLU A 58 -0.26 6.63 -0.75
C GLU A 58 -1.63 6.24 -0.19
N PRO A 59 -2.06 6.82 0.95
CA PRO A 59 -3.40 6.62 1.45
C PRO A 59 -4.42 7.19 0.47
N ILE A 60 -5.54 6.48 0.31
CA ILE A 60 -6.72 7.04 -0.36
C ILE A 60 -7.62 7.54 0.76
N GLU A 61 -7.86 8.85 0.83
CA GLU A 61 -8.92 9.37 1.70
C GLU A 61 -10.25 8.82 1.19
N GLU A 62 -10.90 7.97 1.98
CA GLU A 62 -12.32 7.74 1.77
C GLU A 62 -13.04 9.03 2.17
N PRO A 63 -13.91 9.60 1.31
CA PRO A 63 -14.72 10.73 1.72
C PRO A 63 -15.54 10.29 2.93
N SER A 64 -15.30 10.95 4.07
CA SER A 64 -16.12 10.77 5.27
C SER A 64 -17.57 10.97 4.89
N LYS A 65 -18.37 9.94 5.09
CA LYS A 65 -19.81 9.95 4.84
C LYS A 65 -20.54 10.71 5.94
#